data_AF-A0A9E4CA19-F1
#
_entry.id   AF-A0A9E4CA19-F1
#
_cell.length_a   1.000
_cell.length_b   1.000
_cell.length_c   1.000
_cell.angle_alpha   90.00
_cell.angle_beta   90.00
_cell.angle_gamma   90.00
#
_symmetry.space_group_name_H-M   'P 1'
#
loop_
_entity.id
_entity.type
_entity.pdbx_description
1 polymer ?
#
loop_
_entity_poly.entity_id
_entity_poly.type
_entity_poly.pdbx_seq_one_letter_code
_entity_poly.pdbx_strand_id
1 'polypeptide(L)'
;MRNVTACPLSGVCRTETFDVTPYAQALMRFLLGHPDCQDFGRKFKIAFSGCQHEACGLTNMHDLGGIAVVKTIDGEEKRGFKLYVGGGLGAVPHQAQLFDEFVPAEELLPIAQAIARVFARLGEKKNRNRARIKFLVAKLVLEERAILPADPSWTAFLDDLHATDEQPLKPGQALNGATASAGFAEWHRTNVYRQRQEGYAVATVVLPLGDITSSQLRALAAISRRYVRETVRTTVEQNLVLRWVSETDLPHLYDELVSLGLAESGAGTIADVTACPGTDTCKLGIASSRGLAAELRNRLSEENGQLNEAIEALRIKISGCFNSCGQHHAADTARSTASPCRTFRSSWAANGGKTPVPSAWPRVPYPPRTSPKSSPAWPSTLSPSAPMKRPSRTSSRASASAKSRPCSRI
;
A
#
# COMPACT_ATOMS: atom_id res chain seq x y z
N MET A 1 11.16 -1.75 14.05
CA MET A 1 10.58 -0.85 13.01
C MET A 1 10.50 -1.52 11.64
N ARG A 2 9.67 -1.01 10.72
CA ARG A 2 9.67 -1.34 9.28
C ARG A 2 10.07 -0.12 8.46
N ASN A 3 10.18 -0.25 7.14
CA ASN A 3 10.45 0.88 6.26
C ASN A 3 9.46 2.03 6.53
N VAL A 4 9.97 3.26 6.53
CA VAL A 4 9.16 4.47 6.56
C VAL A 4 8.80 4.79 5.12
N THR A 5 7.52 4.70 4.78
CA THR A 5 7.06 4.93 3.40
C THR A 5 6.53 6.35 3.23
N ALA A 6 6.58 6.87 2.01
CA ALA A 6 5.98 8.14 1.63
C ALA A 6 5.33 8.02 0.25
N CYS A 7 4.47 8.96 -0.10
CA CYS A 7 3.90 9.02 -1.45
C CYS A 7 5.03 9.11 -2.50
N PRO A 8 5.04 8.25 -3.55
CA PRO A 8 6.10 8.26 -4.56
C PRO A 8 6.17 9.59 -5.32
N LEU A 9 5.05 10.32 -5.43
CA LEU A 9 4.95 11.61 -6.12
C LEU A 9 5.34 12.82 -5.25
N SER A 10 5.74 12.62 -3.99
CA SER A 10 6.05 13.73 -3.09
C SER A 10 7.17 14.62 -3.66
N GLY A 11 6.94 15.93 -3.71
CA GLY A 11 7.79 16.97 -4.30
C GLY A 11 7.43 17.36 -5.74
N VAL A 12 6.64 16.55 -6.43
CA VAL A 12 6.24 16.77 -7.84
C VAL A 12 4.74 16.62 -8.08
N CYS A 13 3.98 16.29 -7.04
CA CYS A 13 2.55 16.05 -7.12
C CYS A 13 1.80 17.38 -7.27
N ARG A 14 0.78 17.41 -8.12
CA ARG A 14 -0.06 18.61 -8.32
C ARG A 14 -1.01 18.90 -7.17
N THR A 15 -1.28 17.91 -6.32
CA THR A 15 -2.27 18.00 -5.24
C THR A 15 -1.65 17.95 -3.84
N GLU A 16 -0.32 17.88 -3.73
CA GLU A 16 0.34 17.89 -2.43
C GLU A 16 0.33 19.27 -1.77
N THR A 17 0.20 19.27 -0.45
CA THR A 17 0.37 20.45 0.39
C THR A 17 1.84 20.84 0.50
N PHE A 18 2.71 19.87 0.79
CA PHE A 18 4.17 20.04 0.76
C PHE A 18 4.88 18.69 0.60
N ASP A 19 6.17 18.72 0.25
CA ASP A 19 6.97 17.50 0.10
C ASP A 19 7.25 16.85 1.48
N VAL A 20 6.75 15.63 1.69
CA VAL A 20 6.96 14.85 2.91
C VAL A 20 8.26 14.05 2.93
N THR A 21 9.01 14.02 1.83
CA THR A 21 10.30 13.30 1.71
C THR A 21 11.30 13.63 2.84
N PRO A 22 11.60 14.91 3.16
CA PRO A 22 12.59 15.23 4.19
C PRO A 22 12.15 14.75 5.57
N TYR A 23 10.85 14.85 5.89
CA TYR A 23 10.27 14.38 7.16
C TYR A 23 10.32 12.86 7.30
N ALA A 24 9.97 12.13 6.23
CA ALA A 24 10.05 10.68 6.22
C ALA A 24 11.50 10.19 6.37
N GLN A 25 12.47 10.85 5.72
CA GLN A 25 13.89 10.53 5.88
C GLN A 25 14.41 10.89 7.28
N ALA A 26 14.04 12.04 7.82
CA ALA A 26 14.42 12.47 9.16
C ALA A 26 13.92 11.48 10.21
N LEU A 27 12.63 11.11 10.15
CA LEU A 27 12.05 10.13 11.08
C LEU A 27 12.67 8.74 10.91
N MET A 28 12.98 8.34 9.68
CA MET A 28 13.69 7.08 9.42
C MET A 28 15.08 7.09 10.07
N ARG A 29 15.89 8.13 9.83
CA ARG A 29 17.23 8.27 10.42
C ARG A 29 17.18 8.32 11.93
N PHE A 30 16.24 9.08 12.49
CA PHE A 30 16.06 9.24 13.93
C PHE A 30 15.71 7.92 14.62
N LEU A 31 14.79 7.12 14.07
CA LEU A 31 14.36 5.86 14.69
C LEU A 31 15.27 4.67 14.35
N LEU A 32 16.15 4.80 13.35
CA LEU A 32 17.06 3.73 12.94
C LEU A 32 18.12 3.49 14.02
N GLY A 33 18.05 2.33 14.67
CA GLY A 33 18.97 1.99 15.77
C GLY A 33 18.66 2.69 17.10
N HIS A 34 17.60 3.51 17.16
CA HIS A 34 17.24 4.24 18.37
C HIS A 34 16.87 3.28 19.52
N PRO A 35 17.38 3.48 20.76
CA PRO A 35 17.13 2.57 21.89
C PRO A 35 15.63 2.32 22.17
N ASP A 36 14.82 3.38 22.11
CA ASP A 36 13.37 3.31 22.33
C ASP A 36 12.59 2.49 21.27
N CYS A 37 13.23 2.10 20.17
CA CYS A 37 12.60 1.40 19.05
C CYS A 37 12.97 -0.08 18.92
N GLN A 38 13.71 -0.64 19.88
CA GLN A 38 14.28 -1.98 19.78
C GLN A 38 13.39 -3.08 20.38
N ASP A 39 12.60 -2.77 21.42
CA ASP A 39 11.85 -3.77 22.21
C ASP A 39 10.33 -3.64 22.05
N PHE A 40 9.86 -3.74 20.81
CA PHE A 40 8.43 -3.77 20.51
C PHE A 40 7.84 -5.19 20.55
N GLY A 41 6.64 -5.33 21.11
CA GLY A 41 5.89 -6.60 21.06
C GLY A 41 5.56 -7.06 19.64
N ARG A 42 5.48 -6.14 18.65
CA ARG A 42 5.24 -6.47 17.24
C ARG A 42 5.74 -5.40 16.28
N LYS A 43 5.62 -5.67 14.97
CA LYS A 43 5.98 -4.76 13.88
C LYS A 43 5.27 -3.41 14.02
N PHE A 44 5.99 -2.34 13.72
CA PHE A 44 5.52 -0.97 13.67
C PHE A 44 5.87 -0.39 12.29
N LYS A 45 4.88 0.13 11.58
CA LYS A 45 5.00 0.67 10.22
C LYS A 45 4.59 2.14 10.21
N ILE A 46 5.37 2.95 9.51
CA ILE A 46 5.13 4.38 9.37
C ILE A 46 4.87 4.71 7.91
N ALA A 47 3.93 5.62 7.65
CA ALA A 47 3.75 6.20 6.33
C ALA A 47 3.46 7.70 6.35
N PHE A 48 3.82 8.37 5.26
CA PHE A 48 3.50 9.77 5.01
C PHE A 48 2.78 9.96 3.69
N SER A 49 1.89 10.97 3.63
CA SER A 49 1.26 11.44 2.40
C SER A 49 1.37 12.96 2.30
N GLY A 50 1.74 13.45 1.12
CA GLY A 50 1.79 14.89 0.83
C GLY A 50 0.42 15.51 0.61
N CYS A 51 -0.62 14.70 0.37
CA CYS A 51 -1.98 15.17 0.15
C CYS A 51 -3.00 14.32 0.92
N GLN A 52 -4.17 14.91 1.17
CA GLN A 52 -5.27 14.27 1.90
C GLN A 52 -6.15 13.39 1.00
N HIS A 53 -6.28 13.74 -0.27
CA HIS A 53 -7.27 13.13 -1.16
C HIS A 53 -6.75 11.89 -1.87
N GLU A 54 -5.44 11.80 -2.13
CA GLU A 54 -4.85 10.63 -2.79
C GLU A 54 -4.39 9.60 -1.77
N ALA A 55 -4.70 8.33 -2.04
CA ALA A 55 -4.31 7.23 -1.16
C ALA A 55 -2.85 6.76 -1.36
N CYS A 56 -2.01 7.49 -2.10
CA CYS A 56 -0.65 7.05 -2.48
C CYS A 56 0.27 6.74 -1.29
N GLY A 57 0.10 7.41 -0.15
CA GLY A 57 0.85 7.15 1.08
C GLY A 57 0.25 6.06 1.98
N LEU A 58 -1.02 5.69 1.79
CA LEU A 58 -1.75 4.69 2.59
C LEU A 58 -1.66 4.90 4.12
N THR A 59 -1.65 6.16 4.57
CA THR A 59 -1.44 6.56 5.98
C THR A 59 -2.46 5.94 6.95
N ASN A 60 -3.71 5.79 6.53
CA ASN A 60 -4.83 5.32 7.37
C ASN A 60 -4.77 3.83 7.77
N MET A 61 -3.77 3.06 7.29
CA MET A 61 -3.57 1.66 7.68
C MET A 61 -2.23 1.38 8.36
N HIS A 62 -1.42 2.42 8.60
CA HIS A 62 -0.12 2.32 9.23
C HIS A 62 -0.22 2.45 10.76
N ASP A 63 0.78 1.93 11.47
CA ASP A 63 0.83 2.06 12.93
C ASP A 63 1.01 3.54 13.32
N LEU A 64 1.69 4.32 12.47
CA LEU A 64 1.79 5.78 12.49
C LEU A 64 1.65 6.32 11.06
N GLY A 65 0.75 7.27 10.84
CA GLY A 65 0.49 7.87 9.53
C GLY A 65 0.44 9.39 9.62
N GLY A 66 1.21 10.10 8.80
CA GLY A 66 1.18 11.56 8.73
C GLY A 66 0.67 12.06 7.39
N ILE A 67 -0.39 12.87 7.38
CA ILE A 67 -0.85 13.59 6.19
C ILE A 67 -0.42 15.04 6.30
N ALA A 68 0.32 15.55 5.31
CA ALA A 68 0.77 16.93 5.26
C ALA A 68 -0.41 17.91 5.32
N VAL A 69 -0.33 18.89 6.22
CA VAL A 69 -1.31 19.96 6.38
C VAL A 69 -0.58 21.26 6.75
N VAL A 70 -1.15 22.40 6.37
CA VAL A 70 -0.67 23.73 6.78
C VAL A 70 -1.75 24.38 7.61
N LYS A 71 -1.35 25.04 8.70
CA LYS A 71 -2.26 25.79 9.57
C LYS A 71 -1.68 27.18 9.84
N THR A 72 -2.51 28.20 9.74
CA THR A 72 -2.16 29.55 10.15
C THR A 72 -2.25 29.67 11.67
N ILE A 73 -1.14 30.01 12.32
CA ILE A 73 -1.03 30.21 13.77
C ILE A 73 -0.34 31.56 13.97
N ASP A 74 -0.97 32.47 14.71
CA ASP A 74 -0.45 33.82 14.96
C ASP A 74 -0.10 34.62 13.69
N GLY A 75 -0.84 34.37 12.60
CA GLY A 75 -0.62 35.01 11.30
C GLY A 75 0.46 34.35 10.42
N GLU A 76 1.17 33.34 10.93
CA GLU A 76 2.19 32.60 10.19
C GLU A 76 1.69 31.23 9.74
N GLU A 77 2.01 30.85 8.51
CA GLU A 77 1.73 29.50 8.02
C GLU A 77 2.73 28.50 8.60
N LYS A 78 2.24 27.57 9.41
CA LYS A 78 3.05 26.48 9.97
C LYS A 78 2.72 25.16 9.29
N ARG A 79 3.79 24.45 8.88
CA ARG A 79 3.70 23.09 8.36
C ARG A 79 3.52 22.11 9.51
N GLY A 80 2.67 21.12 9.30
CA GLY A 80 2.44 20.05 10.26
C GLY A 80 1.80 18.83 9.60
N PHE A 81 1.36 17.91 10.44
CA PHE A 81 0.78 16.66 10.03
C PHE A 81 -0.53 16.39 10.75
N LYS A 82 -1.56 16.04 10.00
CA LYS A 82 -2.71 15.32 10.53
C LYS A 82 -2.26 13.90 10.83
N LEU A 83 -2.15 13.56 12.12
CA LEU A 83 -1.46 12.36 12.58
C LEU A 83 -2.47 11.27 12.93
N TYR A 84 -2.24 10.07 12.42
CA TYR A 84 -3.04 8.87 12.66
C TYR A 84 -2.20 7.78 13.31
N VAL A 85 -2.79 6.98 14.20
CA VAL A 85 -2.09 5.93 14.94
C VAL A 85 -2.94 4.66 15.05
N GLY A 86 -2.30 3.50 15.11
CA GLY A 86 -2.97 2.23 15.44
C GLY A 86 -3.60 1.49 14.25
N GLY A 87 -3.20 1.80 13.03
CA GLY A 87 -3.68 1.10 11.83
C GLY A 87 -3.07 -0.28 11.62
N GLY A 88 -3.76 -1.12 10.86
CA GLY A 88 -3.19 -2.34 10.32
C GLY A 88 -4.20 -3.28 9.71
N LEU A 89 -3.84 -3.87 8.56
CA LEU A 89 -4.69 -4.83 7.85
C LEU A 89 -4.69 -6.21 8.53
N GLY A 90 -3.59 -6.97 8.50
CA GLY A 90 -3.47 -8.23 9.26
C GLY A 90 -4.67 -9.19 9.10
N ALA A 91 -4.87 -10.07 10.10
CA ALA A 91 -6.03 -10.98 10.13
C ALA A 91 -7.34 -10.28 10.51
N VAL A 92 -7.22 -9.23 11.33
CA VAL A 92 -8.33 -8.40 11.78
C VAL A 92 -7.96 -6.97 11.37
N PRO A 93 -8.57 -6.41 10.31
CA PRO A 93 -8.27 -5.05 9.90
C PRO A 93 -8.71 -4.04 10.95
N HIS A 94 -7.90 -3.01 11.12
CA HIS A 94 -8.18 -1.88 12.01
C HIS A 94 -7.71 -0.61 11.30
N GLN A 95 -8.62 0.35 11.15
CA GLN A 95 -8.28 1.66 10.61
C GLN A 95 -7.52 2.46 11.66
N ALA A 96 -6.50 3.21 11.22
CA ALA A 96 -5.79 4.11 12.12
C ALA A 96 -6.76 5.17 12.66
N GLN A 97 -6.65 5.47 13.95
CA GLN A 97 -7.44 6.50 14.60
C GLN A 97 -6.70 7.83 14.51
N LEU A 98 -7.44 8.91 14.39
CA LEU A 98 -6.88 10.25 14.46
C LEU A 98 -6.26 10.45 15.85
N PHE A 99 -4.98 10.81 15.89
CA PHE A 99 -4.27 11.17 17.10
C PHE A 99 -4.40 12.67 17.37
N ASP A 100 -4.10 13.49 16.35
CA ASP A 100 -4.26 14.95 16.39
C ASP A 100 -4.53 15.46 14.96
N GLU A 101 -5.37 16.49 14.84
CA GLU A 101 -5.65 17.18 13.59
C GLU A 101 -4.43 17.94 13.07
N PHE A 102 -3.54 18.38 13.97
CA PHE A 102 -2.36 19.16 13.62
C PHE A 102 -1.22 18.93 14.62
N VAL A 103 -0.30 18.04 14.28
CA VAL A 103 1.01 17.93 14.93
C VAL A 103 1.99 18.83 14.18
N PRO A 104 2.52 19.89 14.79
CA PRO A 104 3.48 20.77 14.14
C PRO A 104 4.79 20.02 13.82
N ALA A 105 5.56 20.49 12.83
CA ALA A 105 6.66 19.73 12.21
C ALA A 105 7.80 19.36 13.18
N GLU A 106 8.10 20.27 14.11
CA GLU A 106 9.06 20.13 15.22
C GLU A 106 8.64 19.04 16.23
N GLU A 107 7.35 18.84 16.43
CA GLU A 107 6.79 17.82 17.31
C GLU A 107 6.71 16.42 16.67
N LEU A 108 7.03 16.28 15.38
CA LEU A 108 6.94 15.00 14.66
C LEU A 108 7.82 13.91 15.29
N LEU A 109 9.11 14.18 15.46
CA LEU A 109 10.07 13.22 16.02
C LEU A 109 9.82 12.91 17.50
N PRO A 110 9.60 13.89 18.39
CA PRO A 110 9.36 13.59 19.80
C PRO A 110 8.04 12.86 20.04
N ILE A 111 6.97 13.18 19.29
CA ILE A 111 5.72 12.41 19.36
C ILE A 111 5.94 10.98 18.87
N ALA A 112 6.69 10.76 17.79
CA ALA A 112 7.02 9.41 17.33
C ALA A 112 7.85 8.63 18.37
N GLN A 113 8.79 9.28 19.05
CA GLN A 113 9.56 8.69 20.16
C GLN A 113 8.65 8.34 21.35
N ALA A 114 7.75 9.23 21.73
CA ALA A 114 6.79 8.97 22.81
C ALA A 114 5.88 7.77 22.46
N ILE A 115 5.38 7.70 21.22
CA ILE A 115 4.62 6.55 20.72
C ILE A 115 5.45 5.26 20.82
N ALA A 116 6.72 5.31 20.42
CA ALA A 116 7.64 4.17 20.52
C ALA A 116 7.83 3.70 21.97
N ARG A 117 8.09 4.61 22.92
CA ARG A 117 8.27 4.29 24.34
C ARG A 117 7.00 3.70 24.97
N VAL A 118 5.83 4.31 24.69
CA VAL A 118 4.55 3.77 25.16
C VAL A 118 4.31 2.37 24.59
N PHE A 119 4.60 2.15 23.31
CA PHE A 119 4.43 0.84 22.68
C PHE A 119 5.40 -0.21 23.23
N ALA A 120 6.66 0.15 23.47
CA ALA A 120 7.66 -0.74 24.05
C ALA A 120 7.29 -1.16 25.48
N ARG A 121 6.79 -0.20 26.28
CA ARG A 121 6.46 -0.39 27.70
C ARG A 121 5.12 -1.11 27.92
N LEU A 122 4.08 -0.72 27.18
CA LEU A 122 2.70 -1.17 27.42
C LEU A 122 2.17 -2.14 26.36
N GLY A 123 2.91 -2.33 25.25
CA GLY A 123 2.51 -3.26 24.21
C GLY A 123 2.46 -4.70 24.72
N GLU A 124 1.42 -5.44 24.31
CA GLU A 124 1.29 -6.87 24.59
C GLU A 124 2.46 -7.65 23.94
N LYS A 125 3.16 -8.49 24.71
CA LYS A 125 4.34 -9.26 24.25
C LYS A 125 4.13 -10.78 24.27
N LYS A 126 3.15 -11.29 25.02
CA LYS A 126 2.83 -12.73 25.14
C LYS A 126 1.97 -13.20 23.98
N ASN A 127 0.83 -12.53 23.74
CA ASN A 127 -0.08 -12.92 22.67
C ASN A 127 0.18 -12.14 21.37
N ARG A 128 0.84 -12.79 20.42
CA ARG A 128 1.21 -12.22 19.11
C ARG A 128 0.04 -11.66 18.30
N ASN A 129 -1.18 -12.19 18.48
CA ASN A 129 -2.37 -11.73 17.75
C ASN A 129 -2.93 -10.41 18.33
N ARG A 130 -2.57 -10.08 19.56
CA ARG A 130 -2.96 -8.85 20.28
C ARG A 130 -1.83 -7.84 20.43
N ALA A 131 -0.61 -8.19 20.02
CA ALA A 131 0.63 -7.42 20.21
C ALA A 131 0.80 -6.17 19.31
N ARG A 132 -0.18 -5.79 18.48
CA ARG A 132 -0.10 -4.58 17.63
C ARG A 132 -0.59 -3.37 18.40
N ILE A 133 -0.06 -2.19 18.09
CA ILE A 133 -0.34 -0.91 18.76
C ILE A 133 -1.77 -0.35 18.55
N LYS A 134 -2.71 -1.18 18.08
CA LYS A 134 -4.07 -0.78 17.65
C LYS A 134 -4.86 0.00 18.70
N PHE A 135 -4.57 -0.21 19.98
CA PHE A 135 -5.26 0.38 21.12
C PHE A 135 -4.38 1.37 21.88
N LEU A 136 -3.57 2.15 21.16
CA LEU A 136 -2.80 3.23 21.78
C LEU A 136 -3.75 4.31 22.31
N VAL A 137 -3.49 4.79 23.52
CA VAL A 137 -4.26 5.88 24.12
C VAL A 137 -3.48 7.17 23.93
N ALA A 138 -4.04 8.13 23.19
CA ALA A 138 -3.41 9.42 22.90
C ALA A 138 -2.92 10.12 24.18
N LYS A 139 -3.72 10.05 25.26
CA LYS A 139 -3.36 10.59 26.58
C LYS A 139 -2.01 10.09 27.09
N LEU A 140 -1.73 8.78 26.98
CA LEU A 140 -0.48 8.20 27.48
C LEU A 140 0.74 8.65 26.67
N VAL A 141 0.55 8.90 25.37
CA VAL A 141 1.61 9.42 24.50
C VAL A 141 1.96 10.84 24.89
N LEU A 142 0.96 11.69 25.15
CA LEU A 142 1.20 13.07 25.58
C LEU A 142 1.85 13.14 26.97
N GLU A 143 1.46 12.26 27.89
CA GLU A 143 2.13 12.11 29.19
C GLU A 143 3.60 11.69 29.04
N GLU A 144 3.89 10.70 28.17
CA GLU A 144 5.26 10.27 27.89
C GLU A 144 6.07 11.36 27.18
N ARG A 145 5.44 12.11 26.27
CA ARG A 145 6.03 13.25 25.58
C ARG A 145 6.44 14.36 26.56
N ALA A 146 5.64 14.62 27.59
CA ALA A 146 5.90 15.67 28.57
C ALA A 146 7.11 15.38 29.48
N ILE A 147 7.46 14.11 29.68
CA ILE A 147 8.60 13.70 30.51
C ILE A 147 9.88 13.42 29.71
N LEU A 148 9.80 13.42 28.37
CA LEU A 148 10.98 13.23 27.53
C LEU A 148 11.94 14.43 27.67
N PRO A 149 13.23 14.20 27.95
CA PRO A 149 14.21 15.27 27.94
C PRO A 149 14.32 15.84 26.52
N ALA A 150 14.50 17.15 26.41
CA ALA A 150 14.67 17.81 25.12
C ALA A 150 15.89 17.23 24.39
N ASP A 151 15.71 16.85 23.13
CA ASP A 151 16.76 16.35 22.26
C ASP A 151 16.89 17.29 21.05
N PRO A 152 18.05 17.94 20.85
CA PRO A 152 18.26 18.83 19.69
C PRO A 152 18.05 18.13 18.34
N SER A 153 18.20 16.81 18.26
CA SER A 153 17.98 16.05 17.04
C SER A 153 16.52 16.04 16.58
N TRP A 154 15.56 16.37 17.48
CA TRP A 154 14.14 16.45 17.14
C TRP A 154 13.85 17.49 16.07
N THR A 155 14.61 18.58 16.02
CA THR A 155 14.37 19.70 15.12
C THR A 155 15.51 19.95 14.14
N ALA A 156 16.69 19.32 14.31
CA ALA A 156 17.86 19.57 13.47
C ALA A 156 17.62 19.39 11.96
N PHE A 157 16.68 18.53 11.56
CA PHE A 157 16.35 18.33 10.14
C PHE A 157 15.53 19.50 9.53
N LEU A 158 14.94 20.36 10.36
CA LEU A 158 14.17 21.52 9.90
C LEU A 158 15.07 22.63 9.36
N ASP A 159 16.36 22.63 9.74
CA ASP A 159 17.35 23.61 9.28
C ASP A 159 17.58 23.52 7.76
N ASP A 160 17.43 22.32 7.17
CA ASP A 160 17.52 22.10 5.73
C ASP A 160 16.53 21.03 5.24
N LEU A 161 15.30 21.48 4.93
CA LEU A 161 14.28 20.64 4.31
C LEU A 161 14.55 20.37 2.81
N HIS A 162 15.45 21.12 2.18
CA HIS A 162 15.77 21.02 0.76
C HIS A 162 16.87 20.00 0.46
N ALA A 163 17.55 19.47 1.49
CA ALA A 163 18.57 18.42 1.39
C ALA A 163 18.11 17.17 0.61
N THR A 164 16.80 16.93 0.52
CA THR A 164 16.22 15.77 -0.17
C THR A 164 15.57 16.10 -1.52
N ASP A 165 15.65 17.36 -1.96
CA ASP A 165 15.03 17.80 -3.19
C ASP A 165 15.71 17.12 -4.39
N GLU A 166 14.89 16.46 -5.20
CA GLU A 166 15.34 15.95 -6.50
C GLU A 166 15.37 17.10 -7.51
N GLN A 167 16.41 17.13 -8.34
CA GLN A 167 16.63 18.18 -9.32
C GLN A 167 16.63 17.59 -10.73
N PRO A 168 16.09 18.31 -11.73
CA PRO A 168 16.04 17.81 -13.11
C PRO A 168 17.45 17.68 -13.70
N LEU A 169 17.63 16.73 -14.63
CA LEU A 169 18.86 16.58 -15.39
C LEU A 169 18.91 17.54 -16.59
N LYS A 170 17.78 17.70 -17.28
CA LYS A 170 17.61 18.54 -18.46
C LYS A 170 16.50 19.57 -18.23
N PRO A 171 16.47 20.69 -18.98
CA PRO A 171 15.34 21.61 -18.94
C PRO A 171 14.02 20.93 -19.34
N GLY A 172 12.95 21.30 -18.65
CA GLY A 172 11.60 20.84 -18.94
C GLY A 172 11.11 21.45 -20.26
N GLN A 173 10.61 20.60 -21.15
CA GLN A 173 10.06 21.00 -22.44
C GLN A 173 8.83 20.16 -22.73
N ALA A 174 7.77 20.79 -23.24
CA ALA A 174 6.54 20.11 -23.62
C ALA A 174 6.78 19.14 -24.80
N LEU A 175 6.01 18.07 -24.84
CA LEU A 175 6.08 17.10 -25.93
C LEU A 175 5.90 17.80 -27.30
N ASN A 176 6.88 17.65 -28.19
CA ASN A 176 6.99 18.39 -29.45
C ASN A 176 6.49 17.59 -30.67
N GLY A 177 5.60 16.62 -30.46
CA GLY A 177 5.09 15.76 -31.53
C GLY A 177 6.09 14.72 -32.05
N ALA A 178 7.22 14.50 -31.36
CA ALA A 178 8.15 13.44 -31.68
C ALA A 178 7.45 12.07 -31.69
N THR A 179 7.71 11.28 -32.74
CA THR A 179 7.11 9.96 -32.92
C THR A 179 7.93 8.90 -32.19
N ALA A 180 7.26 8.08 -31.39
CA ALA A 180 7.82 6.86 -30.81
C ALA A 180 7.30 5.62 -31.54
N SER A 181 7.87 4.46 -31.21
CA SER A 181 7.40 3.17 -31.70
C SER A 181 5.94 2.87 -31.32
N ALA A 182 5.36 1.85 -31.97
CA ALA A 182 3.99 1.44 -31.72
C ALA A 182 3.72 1.17 -30.23
N GLY A 183 2.56 1.60 -29.73
CA GLY A 183 2.16 1.46 -28.32
C GLY A 183 2.47 2.66 -27.43
N PHE A 184 3.27 3.63 -27.89
CA PHE A 184 3.62 4.82 -27.10
C PHE A 184 2.41 5.62 -26.61
N ALA A 185 1.40 5.82 -27.46
CA ALA A 185 0.22 6.61 -27.09
C ALA A 185 -0.52 6.01 -25.86
N GLU A 186 -0.62 4.68 -25.82
CA GLU A 186 -1.28 3.95 -24.75
C GLU A 186 -0.42 3.91 -23.48
N TRP A 187 0.89 3.69 -23.63
CA TRP A 187 1.83 3.80 -22.52
C TRP A 187 1.84 5.22 -21.93
N HIS A 188 1.84 6.26 -22.77
CA HIS A 188 1.78 7.65 -22.33
C HIS A 188 0.49 7.94 -21.57
N ARG A 189 -0.66 7.42 -22.03
CA ARG A 189 -1.96 7.60 -21.36
C ARG A 189 -1.98 7.02 -19.94
N THR A 190 -1.38 5.85 -19.74
CA THR A 190 -1.50 5.07 -18.49
C THR A 190 -0.30 5.24 -17.55
N ASN A 191 0.92 5.32 -18.09
CA ASN A 191 2.15 5.29 -17.31
C ASN A 191 2.74 6.67 -17.02
N VAL A 192 2.27 7.72 -17.70
CA VAL A 192 2.84 9.07 -17.56
C VAL A 192 1.91 9.96 -16.73
N TYR A 193 2.45 10.52 -15.65
CA TYR A 193 1.78 11.53 -14.82
C TYR A 193 2.46 12.88 -15.01
N ARG A 194 1.71 13.90 -15.43
CA ARG A 194 2.25 15.27 -15.56
C ARG A 194 2.50 15.87 -14.18
N GLN A 195 3.74 16.28 -13.93
CA GLN A 195 4.16 16.86 -12.67
C GLN A 195 3.62 18.29 -12.50
N ARG A 196 3.76 18.85 -11.29
CA ARG A 196 3.45 20.27 -11.06
C ARG A 196 4.43 21.21 -11.76
N GLN A 197 5.66 20.78 -11.98
CA GLN A 197 6.68 21.54 -12.69
C GLN A 197 6.44 21.44 -14.20
N GLU A 198 6.39 22.59 -14.86
CA GLU A 198 6.10 22.68 -16.29
C GLU A 198 7.16 21.98 -17.15
N GLY A 199 6.71 21.28 -18.19
CA GLY A 199 7.58 20.56 -19.13
C GLY A 199 8.20 19.28 -18.57
N TYR A 200 7.76 18.81 -17.40
CA TYR A 200 8.23 17.56 -16.80
C TYR A 200 7.10 16.58 -16.50
N ALA A 201 7.44 15.29 -16.56
CA ALA A 201 6.54 14.18 -16.23
C ALA A 201 7.20 13.11 -15.35
N VAL A 202 6.36 12.36 -14.64
CA VAL A 202 6.73 11.11 -13.98
C VAL A 202 6.39 9.96 -14.93
N ALA A 203 7.36 9.12 -15.24
CA ALA A 203 7.16 7.89 -15.99
C ALA A 203 7.15 6.68 -15.05
N THR A 204 6.09 5.87 -15.11
CA THR A 204 5.94 4.64 -14.34
C THR A 204 6.41 3.45 -15.17
N VAL A 205 7.37 2.69 -14.64
CA VAL A 205 7.80 1.41 -15.16
C VAL A 205 7.00 0.33 -14.45
N VAL A 206 6.02 -0.25 -15.16
CA VAL A 206 5.21 -1.36 -14.64
C VAL A 206 6.09 -2.59 -14.52
N LEU A 207 6.06 -3.22 -13.35
CA LEU A 207 6.77 -4.46 -13.07
C LEU A 207 5.74 -5.53 -12.73
N PRO A 208 5.40 -6.42 -13.69
CA PRO A 208 4.52 -7.55 -13.42
C PRO A 208 4.97 -8.32 -12.18
N LEU A 209 4.09 -8.44 -11.19
CA LEU A 209 4.34 -9.11 -9.91
C LEU A 209 5.46 -8.48 -9.06
N GLY A 210 5.90 -7.26 -9.40
CA GLY A 210 7.04 -6.58 -8.80
C GLY A 210 8.40 -7.16 -9.20
N ASP A 211 8.47 -7.95 -10.27
CA ASP A 211 9.71 -8.62 -10.69
C ASP A 211 10.53 -7.73 -11.62
N ILE A 212 11.85 -7.76 -11.41
CA ILE A 212 12.83 -7.17 -12.33
C ILE A 212 14.10 -8.02 -12.28
N THR A 213 14.66 -8.33 -13.45
CA THR A 213 15.92 -9.08 -13.52
C THR A 213 17.12 -8.20 -13.17
N SER A 214 18.25 -8.82 -12.82
CA SER A 214 19.48 -8.07 -12.51
C SER A 214 19.99 -7.24 -13.70
N SER A 215 19.85 -7.75 -14.93
CA SER A 215 20.22 -7.03 -16.16
C SER A 215 19.28 -5.86 -16.44
N GLN A 216 17.96 -6.07 -16.31
CA GLN A 216 16.97 -4.99 -16.44
C GLN A 216 17.21 -3.88 -15.41
N LEU A 217 17.48 -4.22 -14.14
CA LEU A 217 17.72 -3.22 -13.10
C LEU A 217 19.01 -2.41 -13.38
N ARG A 218 20.07 -3.05 -13.87
CA ARG A 218 21.30 -2.34 -14.28
C ARG A 218 21.06 -1.42 -15.47
N ALA A 219 20.26 -1.86 -16.45
CA ALA A 219 19.89 -1.06 -17.61
C ALA A 219 19.00 0.13 -17.19
N LEU A 220 18.04 -0.08 -16.30
CA LEU A 220 17.20 0.98 -15.74
C LEU A 220 18.04 2.01 -14.97
N ALA A 221 19.08 1.59 -14.25
CA ALA A 221 20.03 2.52 -13.63
C ALA A 221 20.81 3.35 -14.66
N ALA A 222 21.06 2.82 -15.86
CA ALA A 222 21.68 3.59 -16.95
C ALA A 222 20.68 4.58 -17.58
N ILE A 223 19.43 4.17 -17.75
CA ILE A 223 18.32 5.06 -18.14
C ILE A 223 18.17 6.20 -17.12
N SER A 224 18.21 5.88 -15.82
CA SER A 224 18.07 6.89 -14.78
C SER A 224 19.22 7.89 -14.73
N ARG A 225 20.39 7.57 -15.30
CA ARG A 225 21.52 8.51 -15.48
C ARG A 225 21.36 9.40 -16.71
N ARG A 226 20.64 8.92 -17.73
CA ARG A 226 20.51 9.58 -19.04
C ARG A 226 19.32 10.55 -19.09
N TYR A 227 18.23 10.20 -18.43
CA TYR A 227 16.97 10.93 -18.50
C TYR A 227 16.63 11.71 -17.23
N VAL A 228 17.15 11.26 -16.09
CA VAL A 228 16.91 11.89 -14.79
C VAL A 228 18.23 11.97 -14.01
N ARG A 229 18.23 12.53 -12.81
CA ARG A 229 19.45 12.73 -12.02
C ARG A 229 19.71 11.56 -11.05
N GLU A 230 19.75 10.34 -11.58
CA GLU A 230 20.02 9.10 -10.82
C GLU A 230 18.99 8.75 -9.73
N THR A 231 17.77 9.28 -9.83
CA THR A 231 16.71 9.03 -8.85
C THR A 231 15.68 8.05 -9.39
N VAL A 232 15.28 7.10 -8.54
CA VAL A 232 14.19 6.15 -8.81
C VAL A 232 13.41 5.96 -7.51
N ARG A 233 12.09 5.94 -7.58
CA ARG A 233 11.23 5.62 -6.44
C ARG A 233 10.42 4.35 -6.70
N THR A 234 10.05 3.66 -5.64
CA THR A 234 9.18 2.47 -5.67
C THR A 234 7.77 2.86 -5.27
N THR A 235 6.75 2.19 -5.83
CA THR A 235 5.34 2.38 -5.46
C THR A 235 4.83 1.23 -4.57
N VAL A 236 3.68 1.45 -3.93
CA VAL A 236 2.98 0.43 -3.14
C VAL A 236 2.25 -0.61 -4.01
N GLU A 237 2.11 -0.31 -5.30
CA GLU A 237 1.67 -1.19 -6.39
C GLU A 237 2.80 -2.08 -6.93
N GLN A 238 4.02 -1.96 -6.37
CA GLN A 238 5.21 -2.76 -6.73
C GLN A 238 5.90 -2.33 -8.03
N ASN A 239 5.64 -1.11 -8.50
CA ASN A 239 6.24 -0.52 -9.70
C ASN A 239 7.40 0.42 -9.35
N LEU A 240 8.13 0.87 -10.38
CA LEU A 240 9.17 1.89 -10.26
C LEU A 240 8.74 3.17 -10.97
N VAL A 241 9.19 4.33 -10.47
CA VAL A 241 8.90 5.63 -11.09
C VAL A 241 10.17 6.45 -11.28
N LEU A 242 10.26 7.07 -12.46
CA LEU A 242 11.25 8.06 -12.85
C LEU A 242 10.58 9.42 -12.82
N ARG A 243 11.07 10.34 -11.98
CA ARG A 243 10.55 11.71 -11.87
C ARG A 243 11.45 12.67 -12.62
N TRP A 244 10.97 13.89 -12.85
CA TRP A 244 11.75 14.91 -13.57
C TRP A 244 12.18 14.52 -14.99
N VAL A 245 11.42 13.66 -15.67
CA VAL A 245 11.64 13.35 -17.08
C VAL A 245 11.13 14.54 -17.90
N SER A 246 11.95 15.09 -18.80
CA SER A 246 11.48 16.13 -19.74
C SER A 246 10.46 15.52 -20.71
N GLU A 247 9.34 16.18 -20.99
CA GLU A 247 8.28 15.56 -21.80
C GLU A 247 8.76 15.24 -23.23
N THR A 248 9.73 16.01 -23.77
CA THR A 248 10.36 15.72 -25.07
C THR A 248 11.19 14.44 -25.09
N ASP A 249 11.65 13.95 -23.93
CA ASP A 249 12.41 12.70 -23.83
C ASP A 249 11.51 11.46 -23.76
N LEU A 250 10.20 11.60 -23.50
CA LEU A 250 9.29 10.48 -23.29
C LEU A 250 9.26 9.47 -24.45
N PRO A 251 9.25 9.89 -25.74
CA PRO A 251 9.29 8.95 -26.86
C PRO A 251 10.54 8.07 -26.85
N HIS A 252 11.72 8.68 -26.64
CA HIS A 252 12.98 7.95 -26.60
C HIS A 252 13.09 7.06 -25.36
N LEU A 253 12.65 7.56 -24.19
CA LEU A 253 12.58 6.76 -22.97
C LEU A 253 11.72 5.51 -23.18
N TYR A 254 10.55 5.66 -23.81
CA TYR A 254 9.68 4.54 -24.14
C TYR A 254 10.37 3.52 -25.03
N ASP A 255 11.00 3.94 -26.12
CA ASP A 255 11.70 3.03 -27.04
C ASP A 255 12.83 2.24 -26.35
N GLU A 256 13.56 2.89 -25.43
CA GLU A 256 14.57 2.19 -24.61
C GLU A 256 13.92 1.17 -23.66
N LEU A 257 12.81 1.53 -23.00
CA LEU A 257 12.07 0.60 -22.16
C LEU A 257 11.50 -0.58 -22.95
N VAL A 258 11.06 -0.37 -24.20
CA VAL A 258 10.60 -1.43 -25.11
C VAL A 258 11.74 -2.42 -25.36
N SER A 259 12.94 -1.93 -25.65
CA SER A 259 14.11 -2.79 -25.89
C SER A 259 14.51 -3.65 -24.68
N LEU A 260 14.08 -3.26 -23.48
CA LEU A 260 14.33 -3.96 -22.22
C LEU A 260 13.15 -4.82 -21.73
N GLY A 261 12.01 -4.79 -22.43
CA GLY A 261 10.77 -5.43 -21.99
C GLY A 261 10.20 -4.79 -20.71
N LEU A 262 10.35 -3.47 -20.56
CA LEU A 262 9.93 -2.68 -19.39
C LEU A 262 8.90 -1.59 -19.74
N ALA A 263 8.35 -1.62 -20.96
CA ALA A 263 7.42 -0.61 -21.48
C ALA A 263 5.94 -1.05 -21.43
N GLU A 264 5.59 -2.02 -20.58
CA GLU A 264 4.20 -2.46 -20.42
C GLU A 264 3.31 -1.28 -19.98
N SER A 265 2.19 -1.09 -20.68
CA SER A 265 1.18 -0.08 -20.35
C SER A 265 0.24 -0.57 -19.25
N GLY A 266 -0.64 0.31 -18.77
CA GLY A 266 -1.65 -0.05 -17.77
C GLY A 266 -1.19 0.20 -16.34
N ALA A 267 -0.15 1.02 -16.12
CA ALA A 267 0.13 1.52 -14.77
C ALA A 267 -1.13 2.19 -14.23
N GLY A 268 -1.49 1.90 -12.98
CA GLY A 268 -2.65 2.58 -12.42
C GLY A 268 -4.00 1.96 -12.79
N THR A 269 -4.06 0.92 -13.63
CA THR A 269 -5.33 0.33 -14.08
C THR A 269 -5.68 -0.97 -13.36
N ILE A 270 -6.82 -1.56 -13.70
CA ILE A 270 -7.24 -2.88 -13.22
C ILE A 270 -6.27 -4.01 -13.59
N ALA A 271 -5.50 -3.84 -14.66
CA ALA A 271 -4.44 -4.75 -15.07
C ALA A 271 -3.18 -4.62 -14.19
N ASP A 272 -3.02 -3.53 -13.42
CA ASP A 272 -1.90 -3.31 -12.49
C ASP A 272 -2.09 -4.08 -11.16
N VAL A 273 -2.17 -5.40 -11.26
CA VAL A 273 -2.50 -6.28 -10.13
C VAL A 273 -1.34 -6.38 -9.14
N THR A 274 -1.59 -5.97 -7.89
CA THR A 274 -0.63 -6.13 -6.78
C THR A 274 -0.76 -7.51 -6.13
N ALA A 275 0.36 -8.20 -5.90
CA ALA A 275 0.35 -9.52 -5.27
C ALA A 275 1.48 -9.74 -4.28
N CYS A 276 1.16 -10.38 -3.14
CA CYS A 276 2.20 -10.85 -2.23
C CYS A 276 2.89 -12.12 -2.79
N PRO A 277 4.02 -12.57 -2.19
CA PRO A 277 4.72 -13.74 -2.69
C PRO A 277 3.96 -15.07 -2.63
N GLY A 278 2.90 -15.18 -1.82
CA GLY A 278 2.08 -16.39 -1.78
C GLY A 278 2.86 -17.66 -1.44
N THR A 279 2.34 -18.83 -1.82
CA THR A 279 3.02 -20.12 -1.65
C THR A 279 4.28 -20.27 -2.49
N ASP A 280 4.54 -19.34 -3.42
CA ASP A 280 5.67 -19.42 -4.34
C ASP A 280 7.01 -19.30 -3.59
N THR A 281 7.07 -18.42 -2.57
CA THR A 281 8.25 -18.31 -1.68
C THR A 281 7.92 -18.11 -0.20
N CYS A 282 6.68 -17.76 0.17
CA CYS A 282 6.34 -17.48 1.57
C CYS A 282 5.92 -18.75 2.31
N LYS A 283 6.60 -19.04 3.42
CA LYS A 283 6.27 -20.16 4.34
C LYS A 283 4.90 -20.04 5.00
N LEU A 284 4.28 -18.85 4.99
CA LEU A 284 2.94 -18.60 5.52
C LEU A 284 1.87 -18.56 4.42
N GLY A 285 2.26 -18.75 3.15
CA GLY A 285 1.33 -18.79 2.03
C GLY A 285 0.40 -19.99 2.15
N ILE A 286 -0.89 -19.75 1.91
CA ILE A 286 -1.92 -20.79 1.85
C ILE A 286 -2.28 -21.08 0.39
N ALA A 287 -2.25 -20.06 -0.49
CA ALA A 287 -2.37 -20.24 -1.93
C ALA A 287 -1.38 -19.38 -2.74
N SER A 288 -1.27 -19.70 -4.03
CA SER A 288 -0.46 -18.95 -4.98
C SER A 288 -1.16 -17.65 -5.36
N SER A 289 -0.77 -16.56 -4.70
CA SER A 289 -1.24 -15.22 -5.07
C SER A 289 -0.58 -14.72 -6.35
N ARG A 290 0.67 -15.11 -6.62
CA ARG A 290 1.36 -14.65 -7.84
C ARG A 290 0.82 -15.35 -9.09
N GLY A 291 0.53 -16.66 -9.01
CA GLY A 291 -0.08 -17.38 -10.13
C GLY A 291 -1.47 -16.84 -10.49
N LEU A 292 -2.30 -16.53 -9.48
CA LEU A 292 -3.59 -15.88 -9.73
C LEU A 292 -3.43 -14.46 -10.31
N ALA A 293 -2.48 -13.68 -9.80
CA ALA A 293 -2.22 -12.34 -10.32
C ALA A 293 -1.76 -12.38 -11.78
N ALA A 294 -0.85 -13.28 -12.14
CA ALA A 294 -0.39 -13.46 -13.52
C ALA A 294 -1.56 -13.78 -14.47
N GLU A 295 -2.42 -14.72 -14.10
CA GLU A 295 -3.58 -15.08 -14.93
C GLU A 295 -4.58 -13.93 -15.09
N LEU A 296 -4.85 -13.18 -14.01
CA LEU A 296 -5.74 -12.02 -14.08
C LEU A 296 -5.15 -10.91 -14.95
N ARG A 297 -3.84 -10.64 -14.81
CA ARG A 297 -3.13 -9.67 -15.65
C ARG A 297 -3.24 -10.03 -17.13
N ASN A 298 -2.98 -11.29 -17.49
CA ASN A 298 -3.06 -11.74 -18.88
C ASN A 298 -4.44 -11.48 -19.48
N ARG A 299 -5.51 -11.88 -18.79
CA ARG A 299 -6.89 -11.67 -19.25
C ARG A 299 -7.30 -10.20 -19.32
N LEU A 300 -6.96 -9.43 -18.30
CA LEU A 300 -7.35 -8.01 -18.22
C LEU A 300 -6.55 -7.14 -19.20
N SER A 301 -5.33 -7.56 -19.55
CA SER A 301 -4.50 -6.84 -20.53
C SER A 301 -5.04 -6.98 -21.96
N GLU A 302 -5.71 -8.10 -22.28
CA GLU A 302 -6.40 -8.29 -23.57
C GLU A 302 -7.58 -7.33 -23.74
N GLU A 303 -8.22 -6.93 -22.65
CA GLU A 303 -9.36 -6.00 -22.62
C GLU A 303 -8.94 -4.54 -22.38
N ASN A 304 -7.63 -4.28 -22.21
CA ASN A 304 -7.13 -2.96 -21.85
C ASN A 304 -7.46 -1.93 -22.95
N GLY A 305 -7.97 -0.76 -22.55
CA GLY A 305 -8.46 0.27 -23.47
C GLY A 305 -9.86 0.03 -24.08
N GLN A 306 -10.48 -1.14 -23.84
CA GLN A 306 -11.88 -1.41 -24.22
C GLN A 306 -12.84 -1.27 -23.04
N LEU A 307 -12.30 -1.33 -21.83
CA LEU A 307 -13.05 -1.17 -20.59
C LEU A 307 -13.46 0.29 -20.37
N ASN A 308 -14.62 0.47 -19.72
CA ASN A 308 -15.03 1.78 -19.24
C ASN A 308 -14.01 2.33 -18.23
N GLU A 309 -13.77 3.64 -18.26
CA GLU A 309 -12.83 4.34 -17.36
C GLU A 309 -13.03 3.99 -15.88
N ALA A 310 -14.29 3.84 -15.43
CA ALA A 310 -14.60 3.48 -14.05
C ALA A 310 -14.16 2.05 -13.68
N ILE A 311 -14.16 1.13 -14.64
CA ILE A 311 -13.68 -0.25 -14.46
C ILE A 311 -12.14 -0.26 -14.53
N GLU A 312 -11.59 0.49 -15.48
CA GLU A 312 -10.15 0.61 -15.65
C GLU A 312 -9.48 1.18 -14.38
N ALA A 313 -10.13 2.10 -13.67
CA ALA A 313 -9.63 2.69 -12.44
C ALA A 313 -9.63 1.74 -11.21
N LEU A 314 -10.30 0.58 -11.29
CA LEU A 314 -10.41 -0.36 -10.16
C LEU A 314 -9.08 -1.00 -9.81
N ARG A 315 -8.85 -1.24 -8.52
CA ARG A 315 -7.63 -1.87 -8.02
C ARG A 315 -7.87 -3.30 -7.57
N ILE A 316 -7.06 -4.21 -8.11
CA ILE A 316 -7.01 -5.62 -7.67
C ILE A 316 -5.76 -5.82 -6.83
N LYS A 317 -5.95 -6.23 -5.57
CA LYS A 317 -4.83 -6.63 -4.70
C LYS A 317 -5.05 -8.00 -4.08
N ILE A 318 -4.04 -8.87 -4.16
CA ILE A 318 -4.15 -10.30 -3.87
C ILE A 318 -3.20 -10.72 -2.76
N SER A 319 -3.71 -11.50 -1.80
CA SER A 319 -2.88 -12.11 -0.77
C SER A 319 -3.05 -13.62 -0.73
N GLY A 320 -1.93 -14.32 -0.57
CA GLY A 320 -1.87 -15.78 -0.43
C GLY A 320 -2.32 -16.29 0.94
N CYS A 321 -2.56 -15.42 1.92
CA CYS A 321 -3.10 -15.77 3.24
C CYS A 321 -3.77 -14.56 3.91
N PHE A 322 -4.39 -14.80 5.08
CA PHE A 322 -5.08 -13.80 5.90
C PHE A 322 -4.17 -12.69 6.48
N ASN A 323 -2.84 -12.77 6.33
CA ASN A 323 -1.94 -11.70 6.83
C ASN A 323 -2.01 -10.39 6.02
N SER A 324 -2.65 -10.43 4.84
CA SER A 324 -2.90 -9.26 3.99
C SER A 324 -1.63 -8.50 3.58
N CYS A 325 -0.55 -9.22 3.27
CA CYS A 325 0.70 -8.60 2.80
C CYS A 325 0.52 -7.88 1.45
N GLY A 326 -0.35 -8.42 0.58
CA GLY A 326 -0.75 -7.77 -0.67
C GLY A 326 -1.91 -6.78 -0.46
N GLN A 327 -2.23 -6.38 0.77
CA GLN A 327 -3.16 -5.29 1.07
C GLN A 327 -4.57 -5.49 0.51
N HIS A 328 -5.08 -6.72 0.45
CA HIS A 328 -6.38 -7.02 -0.16
C HIS A 328 -7.55 -6.24 0.49
N HIS A 329 -7.47 -5.88 1.77
CA HIS A 329 -8.52 -5.06 2.40
C HIS A 329 -8.60 -3.60 1.88
N ALA A 330 -7.57 -3.14 1.16
CA ALA A 330 -7.50 -1.79 0.58
C ALA A 330 -7.73 -1.80 -0.95
N ALA A 331 -8.26 -2.89 -1.50
CA ALA A 331 -8.59 -3.04 -2.91
C ALA A 331 -10.07 -2.75 -3.16
N ASP A 332 -10.42 -2.33 -4.38
CA ASP A 332 -11.82 -2.29 -4.82
C ASP A 332 -12.36 -3.72 -4.98
N THR A 333 -11.53 -4.57 -5.59
CA THR A 333 -11.76 -6.02 -5.68
C THR A 333 -10.63 -6.77 -4.98
N ALA A 334 -10.96 -7.40 -3.85
CA ALA A 334 -10.02 -8.09 -3.00
C ALA A 334 -10.19 -9.62 -3.10
N ARG A 335 -9.07 -10.37 -3.15
CA ARG A 335 -9.12 -11.83 -2.97
C ARG A 335 -8.17 -12.31 -1.89
N SER A 336 -8.74 -12.87 -0.82
CA SER A 336 -8.04 -13.72 0.13
C SER A 336 -8.25 -15.17 -0.29
N THR A 337 -7.16 -15.87 -0.53
CA THR A 337 -7.18 -17.27 -1.01
C THR A 337 -7.14 -18.29 0.14
N ALA A 338 -7.38 -17.85 1.37
CA ALA A 338 -7.39 -18.73 2.53
C ALA A 338 -8.65 -19.61 2.57
N SER A 339 -8.53 -20.87 2.14
CA SER A 339 -9.41 -21.95 2.58
C SER A 339 -8.63 -23.28 2.62
N PRO A 340 -8.66 -24.05 3.73
CA PRO A 340 -8.06 -25.37 3.77
C PRO A 340 -8.89 -26.36 2.96
N CYS A 341 -8.20 -27.13 2.13
CA CYS A 341 -8.73 -28.13 1.21
C CYS A 341 -9.76 -29.09 1.86
N ARG A 342 -11.02 -29.04 1.39
CA ARG A 342 -11.84 -30.18 0.93
C ARG A 342 -13.10 -29.63 0.27
N THR A 343 -13.34 -30.04 -0.99
CA THR A 343 -14.51 -29.75 -1.84
C THR A 343 -14.75 -28.28 -2.24
N PHE A 344 -14.54 -28.01 -3.53
CA PHE A 344 -14.78 -26.75 -4.27
C PHE A 344 -13.93 -25.52 -3.90
N ARG A 345 -13.27 -24.96 -4.93
CA ARG A 345 -12.59 -23.66 -4.91
C ARG A 345 -13.60 -22.56 -4.55
N SER A 346 -13.73 -22.20 -3.27
CA SER A 346 -14.44 -21.00 -2.87
C SER A 346 -13.44 -19.94 -2.41
N SER A 347 -13.40 -18.85 -3.16
CA SER A 347 -12.66 -17.62 -2.85
C SER A 347 -13.51 -16.71 -1.98
N TRP A 348 -12.91 -16.07 -0.97
CA TRP A 348 -13.54 -14.94 -0.30
C TRP A 348 -13.22 -13.66 -1.08
N ALA A 349 -14.25 -13.09 -1.71
CA ALA A 349 -14.22 -11.72 -2.21
C ALA A 349 -14.56 -10.79 -1.03
N ALA A 350 -13.65 -9.88 -0.68
CA ALA A 350 -14.00 -8.77 0.20
C ALA A 350 -14.30 -7.57 -0.69
N ASN A 351 -15.58 -7.27 -0.93
CA ASN A 351 -15.97 -6.04 -1.61
C ASN A 351 -16.06 -4.91 -0.58
N GLY A 352 -15.39 -3.78 -0.84
CA GLY A 352 -15.71 -2.52 -0.17
C GLY A 352 -14.63 -1.87 0.70
N GLY A 353 -13.39 -1.75 0.22
CA GLY A 353 -12.47 -0.75 0.76
C GLY A 353 -12.82 0.63 0.23
N LYS A 354 -13.54 1.47 1.00
CA LYS A 354 -13.75 2.88 0.61
C LYS A 354 -12.49 3.69 0.91
N THR A 355 -11.67 3.97 -0.10
CA THR A 355 -10.84 5.18 -0.12
C THR A 355 -11.74 6.40 -0.36
N PRO A 356 -11.41 7.59 0.16
CA PRO A 356 -12.29 8.75 0.04
C PRO A 356 -12.34 9.21 -1.42
N VAL A 357 -13.53 9.19 -2.01
CA VAL A 357 -13.81 9.83 -3.31
C VAL A 357 -14.04 11.33 -3.05
N PRO A 358 -13.50 12.28 -3.84
CA PRO A 358 -13.75 13.71 -3.68
C PRO A 358 -15.26 14.02 -3.78
N SER A 359 -15.78 14.72 -2.79
CA SER A 359 -17.18 15.12 -2.72
C SER A 359 -17.47 16.29 -3.65
N ALA A 360 -17.98 16.03 -4.85
CA ALA A 360 -18.64 17.04 -5.68
C ALA A 360 -19.58 16.41 -6.71
N TRP A 361 -20.76 15.95 -6.29
CA TRP A 361 -21.87 15.71 -7.21
C TRP A 361 -23.20 16.10 -6.57
N PRO A 362 -24.08 16.85 -7.27
CA PRO A 362 -25.37 17.25 -6.74
C PRO A 362 -26.29 16.02 -6.60
N ARG A 363 -27.01 15.94 -5.47
CA ARG A 363 -27.95 14.86 -5.19
C ARG A 363 -29.12 14.91 -6.19
N VAL A 364 -29.20 13.93 -7.08
CA VAL A 364 -30.41 13.65 -7.85
C VAL A 364 -31.39 12.90 -6.93
N PRO A 365 -32.63 13.38 -6.72
CA PRO A 365 -33.60 12.70 -5.87
C PRO A 365 -34.10 11.41 -6.55
N TYR A 366 -34.02 10.29 -5.83
CA TYR A 366 -34.64 9.03 -6.24
C TYR A 366 -36.18 9.12 -6.08
N PRO A 367 -36.98 8.59 -7.02
CA PRO A 367 -38.42 8.48 -6.85
C PRO A 367 -38.77 7.42 -5.79
N PRO A 368 -39.93 7.53 -5.11
CA PRO A 368 -40.31 6.63 -4.03
C PRO A 368 -40.60 5.22 -4.56
N ARG A 369 -40.08 4.20 -3.86
CA ARG A 369 -40.36 2.78 -4.14
C ARG A 369 -41.81 2.46 -3.78
N THR A 370 -42.57 1.99 -4.76
CA THR A 370 -43.85 1.30 -4.56
C THR A 370 -43.60 -0.17 -4.17
N SER A 371 -44.30 -0.65 -3.14
CA SER A 371 -44.27 -2.03 -2.65
C SER A 371 -45.29 -2.91 -3.37
N PRO A 372 -44.95 -4.13 -3.83
CA PRO A 372 -45.95 -5.14 -4.16
C PRO A 372 -46.24 -6.06 -2.96
N LYS A 373 -47.53 -6.36 -2.77
CA LYS A 373 -48.09 -7.24 -1.73
C LYS A 373 -47.99 -8.73 -2.09
N SER A 374 -47.96 -9.54 -1.02
CA SER A 374 -48.58 -10.87 -0.77
C SER A 374 -48.08 -12.19 -1.40
N SER A 375 -47.45 -12.99 -0.51
CA SER A 375 -47.77 -14.41 -0.10
C SER A 375 -47.38 -15.60 -1.02
N PRO A 376 -47.24 -16.86 -0.51
CA PRO A 376 -47.57 -17.38 0.84
C PRO A 376 -46.47 -18.20 1.57
N ALA A 377 -46.72 -18.41 2.87
CA ALA A 377 -45.94 -19.20 3.82
C ALA A 377 -46.10 -20.73 3.65
N TRP A 378 -45.08 -21.49 4.04
CA TRP A 378 -45.12 -22.95 4.24
C TRP A 378 -44.62 -23.32 5.66
N PRO A 379 -45.09 -24.43 6.23
CA PRO A 379 -45.47 -24.49 7.63
C PRO A 379 -44.39 -25.05 8.57
N SER A 380 -44.42 -24.53 9.79
CA SER A 380 -43.79 -25.09 10.98
C SER A 380 -44.66 -26.22 11.56
N THR A 381 -44.11 -27.44 11.66
CA THR A 381 -44.37 -28.40 12.76
C THR A 381 -43.58 -29.69 12.50
N LEU A 382 -42.75 -30.12 13.46
CA LEU A 382 -42.63 -31.50 13.93
C LEU A 382 -41.77 -31.51 15.21
N SER A 383 -42.31 -32.15 16.24
CA SER A 383 -41.85 -32.19 17.64
C SER A 383 -40.67 -33.17 17.87
N PRO A 384 -40.01 -33.16 19.05
CA PRO A 384 -38.71 -33.80 19.27
C PRO A 384 -38.83 -35.25 19.74
N SER A 385 -37.93 -36.13 19.29
CA SER A 385 -37.73 -37.46 19.89
C SER A 385 -36.26 -37.90 19.92
N ALA A 386 -35.78 -38.03 21.16
CA ALA A 386 -34.78 -38.95 21.75
C ALA A 386 -33.38 -39.21 21.12
N PRO A 387 -32.33 -39.39 21.96
CA PRO A 387 -30.93 -39.40 21.54
C PRO A 387 -30.44 -40.79 21.12
N MET A 388 -29.69 -40.86 20.00
CA MET A 388 -29.01 -42.09 19.59
C MET A 388 -27.68 -42.29 20.34
N LYS A 389 -27.53 -43.53 20.81
CA LYS A 389 -26.48 -44.11 21.64
C LYS A 389 -25.08 -44.04 20.99
N ARG A 390 -24.07 -43.73 21.81
CA ARG A 390 -22.66 -44.08 21.55
C ARG A 390 -22.47 -45.59 21.62
N PRO A 391 -21.70 -46.22 20.72
CA PRO A 391 -21.04 -47.49 21.01
C PRO A 391 -19.66 -47.26 21.61
N SER A 392 -19.35 -48.02 22.66
CA SER A 392 -18.09 -48.04 23.38
C SER A 392 -17.20 -49.21 22.95
N ARG A 393 -15.88 -49.00 23.06
CA ARG A 393 -14.74 -49.96 23.08
C ARG A 393 -14.37 -50.54 21.70
N THR A 394 -13.10 -50.59 21.32
CA THR A 394 -11.95 -51.16 22.05
C THR A 394 -10.61 -50.59 21.55
N SER A 395 -9.64 -50.53 22.46
CA SER A 395 -8.23 -50.29 22.19
C SER A 395 -7.58 -51.49 21.49
N SER A 396 -6.88 -51.26 20.38
CA SER A 396 -5.75 -52.11 20.01
C SER A 396 -4.64 -51.24 19.41
N ARG A 397 -3.46 -51.34 20.03
CA ARG A 397 -2.18 -50.87 19.48
C ARG A 397 -1.84 -51.77 18.29
N ALA A 398 -1.59 -51.20 17.13
CA ALA A 398 -0.83 -51.85 16.08
C ALA A 398 0.16 -50.82 15.49
N SER A 399 1.42 -51.03 15.83
CA SER A 399 2.59 -50.46 15.17
C SER A 399 2.64 -50.96 13.72
N ALA A 400 2.72 -50.05 12.75
CA ALA A 400 3.09 -50.40 11.38
C ALA A 400 4.09 -49.38 10.86
N SER A 401 5.34 -49.84 10.71
CA SER A 401 6.39 -49.17 9.95
C SER A 401 5.98 -49.10 8.48
N ALA A 402 6.11 -47.94 7.83
CA ALA A 402 6.05 -47.85 6.38
C ALA A 402 7.27 -47.09 5.86
N LYS A 403 8.06 -47.84 5.10
CA LYS A 403 9.33 -47.53 4.45
C LYS A 403 9.23 -46.31 3.53
N SER A 404 10.27 -45.49 3.58
CA SER A 404 10.63 -44.52 2.56
C SER A 404 10.99 -45.20 1.23
N ARG A 405 10.46 -44.70 0.11
CA ARG A 405 11.08 -44.83 -1.22
C ARG A 405 11.06 -43.48 -1.93
N PRO A 406 12.16 -43.11 -2.63
CA PRO A 406 12.30 -41.81 -3.30
C PRO A 406 11.65 -41.87 -4.70
N CYS A 407 11.07 -40.75 -5.14
CA CYS A 407 10.64 -40.60 -6.52
C CYS A 407 11.67 -39.76 -7.28
N SER A 408 12.15 -40.36 -8.35
CA SER A 408 13.14 -39.89 -9.31
C SER A 408 12.66 -38.69 -10.13
N ARG A 409 13.65 -37.89 -10.57
CA ARG A 409 13.58 -36.95 -11.70
C ARG A 409 12.86 -37.56 -12.91
N ILE A 410 12.02 -36.77 -13.56
CA ILE A 410 12.10 -36.35 -14.98
C ILE A 410 11.66 -34.90 -15.02
#